data_AF-A0A3M7PCF4-F1
#
_entry.id   AF-A0A3M7PCF4-F1
#
_cell.length_a   1.000
_cell.length_b   1.000
_cell.length_c   1.000
_cell.angle_alpha   90.00
_cell.angle_beta   90.00
_cell.angle_gamma   90.00
#
_symmetry.space_group_name_H-M   'P 1'
#
loop_
_entity.id
_entity.type
_entity.pdbx_description
1 polymer ?
#
loop_
_entity_poly.entity_id
_entity_poly.type
_entity_poly.pdbx_seq_one_letter_code
_entity_poly.pdbx_strand_id
1 'polypeptide(L)'
;SVRSGPFGQIFRPDNFVFGQSGAGNNWAKGHYTEGAELVDSVLDVVRKESESCDCLQGFQLAHSLGGGTGSGMGTLLISKIREEYPDRIMNTFSVVPSPKVSDTVVEPYNATLSVHQLVENTDETYCIDNEALYDICFRTLKLTTPTYGDLNHLVSATMSGVTTCLRFPGQLNADLRKLAVNM
;
A
#
# COMPACT_ATOMS: atom_id res chain seq x y z
N SER A 1 5.17 -16.94 -6.93
CA SER A 1 4.91 -15.83 -7.88
C SER A 1 3.41 -15.60 -7.97
N VAL A 2 2.94 -14.35 -7.93
CA VAL A 2 1.49 -14.00 -7.98
C VAL A 2 0.82 -14.59 -9.23
N ARG A 3 1.54 -14.63 -10.36
CA ARG A 3 1.06 -15.19 -11.64
C ARG A 3 0.70 -16.68 -11.57
N SER A 4 1.32 -17.43 -10.67
CA SER A 4 1.05 -18.86 -10.46
C SER A 4 -0.01 -19.12 -9.38
N GLY A 5 -0.52 -18.07 -8.74
CA GLY A 5 -1.56 -18.18 -7.72
C GLY A 5 -2.93 -18.52 -8.30
N PRO A 6 -3.92 -18.84 -7.45
CA PRO A 6 -5.26 -19.27 -7.87
C PRO A 6 -5.99 -18.23 -8.75
N PHE A 7 -5.67 -16.95 -8.56
CA PHE A 7 -6.26 -15.84 -9.32
C PHE A 7 -5.26 -15.11 -10.23
N GLY A 8 -4.09 -15.71 -10.49
CA GLY A 8 -3.02 -15.06 -11.24
C GLY A 8 -3.41 -14.67 -12.68
N GLN A 9 -4.35 -15.41 -13.28
CA GLN A 9 -4.83 -15.18 -14.65
C GLN A 9 -5.84 -14.02 -14.79
N ILE A 10 -6.33 -13.47 -13.68
CA ILE A 10 -7.27 -12.34 -13.70
C ILE A 10 -6.54 -11.03 -14.02
N PHE A 11 -5.26 -10.93 -13.65
CA PHE A 11 -4.48 -9.71 -13.81
C PHE A 11 -3.86 -9.61 -15.20
N ARG A 12 -3.93 -8.40 -15.78
CA ARG A 12 -3.27 -8.11 -17.06
C ARG A 12 -1.74 -8.24 -16.90
N PRO A 13 -1.06 -9.02 -17.76
CA PRO A 13 0.40 -9.16 -17.73
C PRO A 13 1.16 -7.83 -17.80
N ASP A 14 0.61 -6.86 -18.54
CA ASP A 14 1.21 -5.54 -18.78
C ASP A 14 1.28 -4.67 -17.52
N ASN A 15 0.43 -4.94 -16.52
CA ASN A 15 0.39 -4.16 -15.28
C ASN A 15 1.43 -4.64 -14.26
N PHE A 16 2.16 -5.72 -14.55
CA PHE A 16 3.25 -6.20 -13.71
C PHE A 16 4.58 -5.53 -14.11
N VAL A 17 4.97 -4.51 -13.35
CA VAL A 17 6.27 -3.85 -13.47
C VAL A 17 7.22 -4.41 -12.40
N PHE A 18 8.44 -4.77 -12.79
CA PHE A 18 9.45 -5.30 -11.87
C PHE A 18 10.86 -4.90 -12.32
N GLY A 19 11.73 -4.59 -11.34
CA GLY A 19 13.16 -4.36 -11.57
C GLY A 19 13.98 -5.65 -11.43
N GLN A 20 15.21 -5.62 -11.93
CA GLN A 20 16.19 -6.70 -11.73
C GLN A 20 16.94 -6.58 -10.39
N SER A 21 16.93 -5.39 -9.80
CA SER A 21 17.64 -5.05 -8.57
C SER A 21 16.64 -4.73 -7.44
N GLY A 22 17.03 -5.04 -6.21
CA GLY A 22 16.25 -4.77 -5.01
C GLY A 22 16.85 -3.63 -4.18
N ALA A 23 16.01 -2.94 -3.41
CA ALA A 23 16.48 -1.85 -2.56
C ALA A 23 17.31 -2.33 -1.35
N GLY A 24 17.30 -3.63 -1.03
CA GLY A 24 18.14 -4.22 0.02
C GLY A 24 17.87 -3.63 1.42
N ASN A 25 16.59 -3.43 1.77
CA ASN A 25 16.16 -2.81 3.02
C ASN A 25 16.67 -1.38 3.27
N ASN A 26 17.06 -0.66 2.22
CA ASN A 26 17.49 0.72 2.31
C ASN A 26 16.51 1.66 1.60
N TRP A 27 15.87 2.55 2.37
CA TRP A 27 14.96 3.56 1.83
C TRP A 27 15.61 4.46 0.79
N ALA A 28 16.86 4.91 1.00
CA ALA A 28 17.53 5.82 0.07
C ALA A 28 17.79 5.17 -1.30
N LYS A 29 18.13 3.88 -1.33
CA LYS A 29 18.24 3.13 -2.59
C LYS A 29 16.88 3.02 -3.28
N GLY A 30 15.84 2.73 -2.50
CA GLY A 30 14.47 2.63 -3.02
C GLY A 30 13.93 3.96 -3.54
N HIS A 31 14.32 5.09 -2.95
CA HIS A 31 13.76 6.40 -3.28
C HIS A 31 14.59 7.17 -4.32
N TYR A 32 15.92 7.14 -4.24
CA TYR A 32 16.77 7.99 -5.07
C TYR A 32 17.47 7.27 -6.22
N THR A 33 17.68 5.94 -6.13
CA THR A 33 18.45 5.20 -7.15
C THR A 33 17.59 4.18 -7.88
N GLU A 34 17.32 3.03 -7.26
CA GLU A 34 16.68 1.88 -7.92
C GLU A 34 15.21 2.18 -8.24
N GLY A 35 14.50 2.88 -7.35
CA GLY A 35 13.11 3.25 -7.60
C GLY A 35 12.96 4.35 -8.65
N ALA A 36 13.92 5.28 -8.71
CA ALA A 36 13.91 6.35 -9.72
C ALA A 36 14.06 5.80 -11.15
N GLU A 37 14.80 4.70 -11.34
CA GLU A 37 14.87 4.04 -12.65
C GLU A 37 13.57 3.34 -13.04
N LEU A 38 12.77 2.90 -12.07
CA LEU A 38 11.55 2.12 -12.32
C LEU A 38 10.27 2.97 -12.33
N VAL A 39 10.27 4.14 -11.67
CA VAL A 39 9.07 4.95 -11.43
C VAL A 39 8.40 5.42 -12.71
N ASP A 40 9.17 5.81 -13.72
CA ASP A 40 8.62 6.28 -15.01
C ASP A 40 7.80 5.18 -15.70
N SER A 41 8.29 3.94 -15.66
CA SER A 41 7.57 2.79 -16.22
C SER A 41 6.27 2.51 -15.46
N VAL A 42 6.27 2.68 -14.13
CA VAL A 42 5.07 2.52 -13.31
C VAL A 42 4.07 3.64 -13.59
N LEU A 43 4.53 4.89 -13.67
CA LEU A 43 3.69 6.06 -13.96
C LEU A 43 3.02 5.95 -15.31
N ASP A 44 3.71 5.47 -16.35
CA ASP A 44 3.10 5.27 -17.67
C ASP A 44 1.97 4.23 -17.64
N VAL A 45 2.09 3.17 -16.83
CA VAL A 45 1.01 2.21 -16.62
C VAL A 45 -0.14 2.86 -15.86
N VAL A 46 0.15 3.62 -14.80
CA VAL A 46 -0.86 4.35 -14.01
C VAL A 46 -1.64 5.33 -14.89
N ARG A 47 -0.97 6.05 -15.79
CA ARG A 47 -1.61 6.96 -16.74
C ARG A 47 -2.57 6.22 -17.67
N LYS A 48 -2.15 5.12 -18.29
CA LYS A 48 -3.01 4.29 -19.17
C LYS A 48 -4.26 3.78 -18.47
N GLU A 49 -4.13 3.31 -17.23
CA GLU A 49 -5.27 2.85 -16.43
C GLU A 49 -6.17 4.01 -15.99
N SER A 50 -5.59 5.18 -15.71
CA SER A 50 -6.33 6.39 -15.38
C SER A 50 -7.14 6.93 -16.57
N GLU A 51 -6.58 6.89 -17.78
CA GLU A 51 -7.27 7.26 -19.03
C GLU A 51 -8.37 6.28 -19.42
N SER A 52 -8.25 5.01 -18.98
CA SER A 52 -9.28 3.99 -19.21
C SER A 52 -10.52 4.18 -18.33
N CYS A 53 -10.45 5.05 -17.31
CA CYS A 53 -11.54 5.34 -16.40
C CYS A 53 -12.28 6.62 -16.82
N ASP A 54 -13.62 6.60 -16.81
CA ASP A 54 -14.42 7.80 -17.14
C ASP A 54 -14.19 8.95 -16.12
N CYS A 55 -14.10 8.62 -14.84
CA CYS A 55 -13.81 9.58 -13.77
C CYS A 55 -13.11 8.88 -12.60
N LEU A 56 -11.78 9.02 -12.55
CA LEU A 56 -10.97 8.49 -11.47
C LEU A 56 -11.28 9.21 -10.14
N GLN A 57 -11.60 8.45 -9.09
CA GLN A 57 -11.85 9.04 -7.77
C GLN A 57 -10.57 9.28 -6.97
N GLY A 58 -9.64 8.33 -7.01
CA GLY A 58 -8.42 8.35 -6.21
C GLY A 58 -7.58 7.10 -6.37
N PHE A 59 -6.51 7.04 -5.60
CA PHE A 59 -5.54 5.95 -5.61
C PHE A 59 -5.48 5.28 -4.23
N GLN A 60 -5.26 3.96 -4.25
CA GLN A 60 -4.99 3.18 -3.04
C GLN A 60 -3.62 2.51 -3.18
N LEU A 61 -2.69 2.82 -2.28
CA LEU A 61 -1.37 2.20 -2.24
C LEU A 61 -1.26 1.27 -1.04
N ALA A 62 -0.93 0.01 -1.27
CA ALA A 62 -0.55 -0.92 -0.21
C ALA A 62 0.97 -1.08 -0.17
N HIS A 63 1.60 -0.73 0.95
CA HIS A 63 3.06 -0.80 1.08
C HIS A 63 3.52 -1.00 2.53
N SER A 64 4.77 -1.44 2.70
CA SER A 64 5.42 -1.57 4.02
C SER A 64 6.35 -0.40 4.29
N LEU A 65 6.33 0.15 5.50
CA LEU A 65 7.27 1.21 5.90
C LEU A 65 8.63 0.66 6.36
N GLY A 66 8.68 -0.60 6.80
CA GLY A 66 9.90 -1.22 7.30
C GLY A 66 10.91 -1.61 6.21
N GLY A 67 10.43 -2.08 5.05
CA GLY A 67 11.29 -2.56 3.95
C GLY A 67 11.72 -1.46 2.99
N GLY A 68 12.90 -1.57 2.37
CA GLY A 68 13.49 -0.51 1.53
C GLY A 68 12.73 -0.19 0.24
N THR A 69 12.15 -1.20 -0.41
CA THR A 69 11.38 -1.00 -1.65
C THR A 69 9.99 -0.44 -1.33
N GLY A 70 9.25 -1.07 -0.42
CA GLY A 70 7.90 -0.61 -0.05
C GLY A 70 7.91 0.80 0.52
N SER A 71 8.94 1.13 1.29
CA SER A 71 9.13 2.45 1.90
C SER A 71 9.60 3.46 0.84
N GLY A 72 10.79 3.28 0.26
CA GLY A 72 11.42 4.25 -0.65
C GLY A 72 10.72 4.44 -1.99
N MET A 73 10.44 3.34 -2.70
CA MET A 73 9.74 3.41 -3.99
C MET A 73 8.27 3.80 -3.81
N GLY A 74 7.63 3.31 -2.74
CA GLY A 74 6.26 3.67 -2.40
C GLY A 74 6.11 5.18 -2.19
N THR A 75 6.98 5.80 -1.39
CA THR A 75 6.91 7.25 -1.15
C THR A 75 7.25 8.08 -2.37
N LEU A 76 8.20 7.63 -3.20
CA LEU A 76 8.51 8.29 -4.47
C LEU A 76 7.28 8.30 -5.40
N LEU A 77 6.62 7.15 -5.53
CA LEU A 77 5.44 7.01 -6.38
C LEU A 77 4.29 7.90 -5.92
N ILE A 78 4.01 7.97 -4.62
CA ILE A 78 2.94 8.84 -4.08
C ILE A 78 3.21 10.30 -4.44
N SER A 79 4.43 10.78 -4.22
CA SER A 79 4.79 12.18 -4.53
C SER A 79 4.58 12.49 -6.02
N LYS A 80 5.00 11.58 -6.91
CA LYS A 80 4.80 11.75 -8.35
C LYS A 80 3.34 11.71 -8.78
N ILE A 81 2.54 10.80 -8.20
CA ILE A 81 1.09 10.76 -8.47
C ILE A 81 0.42 12.05 -7.98
N ARG A 82 0.84 12.61 -6.83
CA ARG A 82 0.29 13.85 -6.31
C ARG A 82 0.64 15.06 -7.18
N GLU A 83 1.81 15.07 -7.84
CA GLU A 83 2.18 16.09 -8.83
C GLU A 83 1.26 16.05 -10.06
N GLU A 84 0.93 14.86 -10.58
CA GLU A 84 0.09 14.71 -11.78
C GLU A 84 -1.42 14.80 -11.50
N TYR A 85 -1.85 14.32 -10.33
CA TYR A 85 -3.25 14.18 -9.94
C TYR A 85 -3.54 14.86 -8.59
N PRO A 86 -3.35 16.19 -8.47
CA PRO A 86 -3.43 16.90 -7.18
C PRO A 86 -4.81 16.86 -6.51
N ASP A 87 -5.89 16.82 -7.30
CA ASP A 87 -7.27 16.86 -6.79
C ASP A 87 -7.85 15.48 -6.42
N ARG A 88 -7.09 14.40 -6.66
CA ARG A 88 -7.52 13.02 -6.44
C ARG A 88 -7.15 12.56 -5.03
N ILE A 89 -8.04 11.79 -4.41
CA ILE A 89 -7.80 11.30 -3.05
C ILE A 89 -6.70 10.24 -3.05
N MET A 90 -5.77 10.33 -2.11
CA MET A 90 -4.63 9.43 -1.97
C MET A 90 -4.69 8.70 -0.63
N ASN A 91 -4.96 7.39 -0.70
CA ASN A 91 -5.09 6.54 0.47
C ASN A 91 -3.96 5.51 0.51
N THR A 92 -3.38 5.29 1.70
CA THR A 92 -2.32 4.31 1.90
C THR A 92 -2.70 3.27 2.95
N PHE A 93 -2.42 2.00 2.64
CA PHE A 93 -2.45 0.89 3.59
C PHE A 93 -1.01 0.54 3.93
N SER A 94 -0.60 0.98 5.10
CA SER A 94 0.80 1.10 5.50
C SER A 94 1.11 0.14 6.63
N VAL A 95 1.90 -0.90 6.35
CA VAL A 95 2.36 -1.82 7.40
C VAL A 95 3.50 -1.15 8.16
N VAL A 96 3.23 -0.82 9.43
CA VAL A 96 4.19 -0.17 10.32
C VAL A 96 5.08 -1.21 11.00
N PRO A 97 6.34 -0.87 11.31
CA PRO A 97 7.24 -1.81 11.98
C PRO A 97 6.81 -2.06 13.43
N SER A 98 7.02 -3.29 13.90
CA SER A 98 6.66 -3.73 15.24
C SER A 98 7.89 -4.32 15.95
N PRO A 99 8.19 -3.94 17.20
CA PRO A 99 9.45 -4.30 17.86
C PRO A 99 9.66 -5.82 18.04
N LYS A 100 8.58 -6.61 18.15
CA LYS A 100 8.68 -8.07 18.36
C LYS A 100 8.71 -8.89 17.07
N VAL A 101 8.29 -8.30 15.95
CA VAL A 101 8.09 -8.98 14.66
C VAL A 101 8.99 -8.35 13.57
N SER A 102 9.87 -7.42 13.96
CA SER A 102 10.78 -6.72 13.08
C SER A 102 11.83 -7.68 12.51
N ASP A 103 11.87 -7.80 11.19
CA ASP A 103 12.84 -8.65 10.49
C ASP A 103 14.14 -7.89 10.20
N THR A 104 14.16 -6.54 10.31
CA THR A 104 15.33 -5.74 9.93
C THR A 104 15.67 -4.66 10.95
N VAL A 105 16.97 -4.51 11.25
CA VAL A 105 17.49 -3.54 12.24
C VAL A 105 17.27 -2.09 11.78
N VAL A 106 17.09 -1.87 10.47
CA VAL A 106 16.96 -0.55 9.86
C VAL A 106 15.51 -0.09 9.66
N GLU A 107 14.52 -0.87 10.11
CA GLU A 107 13.10 -0.47 10.02
C GLU A 107 12.80 0.91 10.62
N PRO A 108 13.34 1.29 11.80
CA PRO A 108 13.06 2.62 12.35
C PRO A 108 13.55 3.76 11.45
N TYR A 109 14.68 3.57 10.76
CA TYR A 109 15.20 4.55 9.81
C TYR A 109 14.28 4.66 8.58
N ASN A 110 13.92 3.52 7.98
CA ASN A 110 13.04 3.49 6.81
C ASN A 110 11.66 4.08 7.12
N ALA A 111 11.09 3.75 8.28
CA ALA A 111 9.80 4.27 8.71
C ALA A 111 9.86 5.78 8.94
N THR A 112 10.89 6.29 9.63
CA THR A 112 11.04 7.73 9.89
C THR A 112 11.11 8.54 8.59
N LEU A 113 11.92 8.10 7.63
CA LEU A 113 12.07 8.77 6.34
C LEU A 113 10.80 8.68 5.50
N SER A 114 10.07 7.57 5.60
CA SER A 114 8.84 7.37 4.84
C SER A 114 7.67 8.17 5.37
N VAL A 115 7.50 8.20 6.69
CA VAL A 115 6.43 8.98 7.34
C VAL A 115 6.54 10.45 6.97
N HIS A 116 7.75 11.00 6.90
CA HIS A 116 7.95 12.39 6.47
C HIS A 116 7.31 12.67 5.10
N GLN A 117 7.51 11.78 4.12
CA GLN A 117 6.91 11.91 2.80
C GLN A 117 5.41 11.63 2.78
N LEU A 118 4.94 10.67 3.58
CA LEU A 118 3.51 10.33 3.67
C LEU A 118 2.69 11.48 4.25
N VAL A 119 3.21 12.20 5.25
CA VAL A 119 2.53 13.32 5.90
C VAL A 119 2.16 14.43 4.91
N GLU A 120 2.98 14.67 3.90
CA GLU A 120 2.75 15.75 2.94
C GLU A 120 1.89 15.32 1.73
N ASN A 121 1.95 14.04 1.35
CA ASN A 121 1.41 13.58 0.07
C ASN A 121 0.19 12.66 0.17
N THR A 122 -0.22 12.25 1.37
CA THR A 122 -1.38 11.36 1.57
C THR A 122 -2.53 12.10 2.23
N ASP A 123 -3.76 11.77 1.82
CA ASP A 123 -4.96 12.32 2.45
C ASP A 123 -5.42 11.41 3.62
N GLU A 124 -5.28 10.08 3.48
CA GLU A 124 -5.56 9.11 4.55
C GLU A 124 -4.49 8.01 4.60
N THR A 125 -4.02 7.67 5.80
CA THR A 125 -3.09 6.54 6.02
C THR A 125 -3.64 5.56 7.05
N TYR A 126 -3.83 4.31 6.63
CA TYR A 126 -4.23 3.20 7.48
C TYR A 126 -2.98 2.47 7.99
N CYS A 127 -2.61 2.74 9.24
CA CYS A 127 -1.48 2.10 9.91
C CYS A 127 -1.85 0.69 10.39
N ILE A 128 -1.20 -0.32 9.80
CA ILE A 128 -1.42 -1.74 10.12
C ILE A 128 -0.21 -2.26 10.89
N ASP A 129 -0.44 -2.71 12.12
CA ASP A 129 0.58 -3.30 12.98
C ASP A 129 0.52 -4.84 12.92
N ASN A 130 1.60 -5.46 12.47
CA ASN A 130 1.70 -6.92 12.40
C ASN A 130 1.58 -7.57 13.78
N GLU A 131 2.15 -6.99 14.82
CA GLU A 131 2.07 -7.53 16.19
C GLU A 131 0.62 -7.58 16.66
N ALA A 132 -0.15 -6.51 16.42
CA ALA A 132 -1.57 -6.47 16.74
C ALA A 132 -2.37 -7.52 15.95
N LEU A 133 -2.06 -7.72 14.67
CA LEU A 133 -2.70 -8.78 13.87
C LEU A 133 -2.37 -10.18 14.39
N TYR A 134 -1.11 -10.43 14.75
CA TYR A 134 -0.68 -11.69 15.37
C TYR A 134 -1.44 -11.95 16.68
N ASP A 135 -1.59 -10.92 17.52
CA ASP A 135 -2.36 -10.99 18.76
C ASP A 135 -3.84 -11.32 18.52
N ILE A 136 -4.47 -10.72 17.50
CA ILE A 136 -5.86 -11.03 17.11
C ILE A 136 -6.00 -12.48 16.65
N CYS A 137 -5.10 -12.95 15.79
CA CYS A 137 -5.10 -14.33 15.32
C CYS A 137 -4.96 -15.34 16.46
N PHE A 138 -4.07 -15.07 17.40
CA PHE A 138 -3.81 -15.97 18.52
C PHE A 138 -4.95 -15.93 19.55
N ARG A 139 -5.35 -14.73 20.00
CA ARG A 139 -6.30 -14.57 21.11
C ARG A 139 -7.74 -14.77 20.67
N THR A 140 -8.13 -14.27 19.50
CA THR A 140 -9.53 -14.27 19.04
C THR A 140 -9.81 -15.46 18.14
N LEU A 141 -9.00 -15.67 17.10
CA LEU A 141 -9.19 -16.77 16.14
C LEU A 141 -8.67 -18.12 16.64
N LYS A 142 -7.97 -18.14 17.79
CA LYS A 142 -7.41 -19.34 18.42
C LYS A 142 -6.47 -20.13 17.51
N LEU A 143 -5.77 -19.44 16.61
CA LEU A 143 -4.76 -20.04 15.74
C LEU A 143 -3.45 -20.19 16.53
N THR A 144 -2.93 -21.42 16.59
CA THR A 144 -1.69 -21.74 17.33
C THR A 144 -0.43 -21.23 16.63
N THR A 145 -0.44 -21.21 15.29
CA THR A 145 0.68 -20.79 14.44
C THR A 145 0.16 -19.92 13.29
N PRO A 146 -0.18 -18.64 13.58
CA PRO A 146 -0.60 -17.71 12.55
C PRO A 146 0.46 -17.53 11.46
N THR A 147 0.03 -17.50 10.20
CA THR A 147 0.88 -17.30 9.03
C THR A 147 0.62 -15.95 8.39
N TYR A 148 1.52 -15.48 7.52
CA TYR A 148 1.27 -14.28 6.71
C TYR A 148 0.00 -14.40 5.84
N GLY A 149 -0.42 -15.61 5.48
CA GLY A 149 -1.69 -15.82 4.78
C GLY A 149 -2.90 -15.39 5.61
N ASP A 150 -2.89 -15.70 6.91
CA ASP A 150 -3.96 -15.34 7.85
C ASP A 150 -3.99 -13.83 8.11
N LEU A 151 -2.81 -13.23 8.28
CA LEU A 151 -2.67 -11.78 8.44
C LEU A 151 -3.17 -11.03 7.20
N ASN A 152 -2.74 -11.47 6.01
CA ASN A 152 -3.18 -10.86 4.76
C ASN A 152 -4.69 -11.00 4.55
N HIS A 153 -5.30 -12.09 5.01
CA HIS A 153 -6.76 -12.24 4.96
C HIS A 153 -7.45 -11.18 5.82
N LEU A 154 -7.01 -10.97 7.07
CA LEU A 154 -7.54 -9.91 7.94
C LEU A 154 -7.39 -8.52 7.32
N VAL A 155 -6.21 -8.20 6.80
CA VAL A 155 -5.94 -6.91 6.14
C VAL A 155 -6.87 -6.72 4.93
N SER A 156 -7.04 -7.76 4.10
CA SER A 156 -7.91 -7.70 2.93
C SER A 156 -9.39 -7.47 3.31
N ALA A 157 -9.84 -8.01 4.45
CA ALA A 157 -11.18 -7.79 4.96
C ALA A 157 -11.38 -6.32 5.36
N THR A 158 -10.39 -5.69 6.00
CA THR A 158 -10.42 -4.26 6.32
C THR A 158 -10.47 -3.40 5.06
N MET A 159 -9.62 -3.66 4.07
CA MET A 159 -9.62 -2.94 2.79
C MET A 159 -10.96 -3.09 2.04
N SER A 160 -11.53 -4.30 2.07
CA SER A 160 -12.86 -4.56 1.52
C SER A 160 -13.92 -3.73 2.25
N GLY A 161 -13.89 -3.69 3.59
CA GLY A 161 -14.81 -2.90 4.41
C GLY A 161 -14.82 -1.42 4.03
N VAL A 162 -13.63 -0.79 3.97
CA VAL A 162 -13.46 0.63 3.61
C VAL A 162 -14.06 0.95 2.25
N THR A 163 -13.92 0.05 1.28
CA THR A 163 -14.39 0.26 -0.11
C THR A 163 -15.80 -0.27 -0.38
N THR A 164 -16.51 -0.77 0.63
CA THR A 164 -17.82 -1.41 0.41
C THR A 164 -18.86 -0.42 -0.13
N CYS A 165 -18.89 0.81 0.39
CA CYS A 165 -19.84 1.85 -0.04
C CYS A 165 -19.65 2.30 -1.49
N LEU A 166 -18.49 2.03 -2.10
CA LEU A 166 -18.23 2.31 -3.51
C LEU A 166 -18.72 1.18 -4.43
N ARG A 167 -18.70 -0.06 -3.93
CA ARG A 167 -18.96 -1.27 -4.72
C ARG A 167 -20.41 -1.70 -4.69
N PHE A 168 -21.13 -1.37 -3.62
CA PHE A 168 -22.50 -1.81 -3.41
C PHE A 168 -23.40 -0.65 -2.96
N PRO A 169 -24.68 -0.65 -3.34
CA PRO A 169 -25.63 0.35 -2.86
C PRO A 169 -25.91 0.15 -1.37
N GLY A 170 -25.80 1.22 -0.59
CA GLY A 170 -26.20 1.28 0.82
C GLY A 170 -27.23 2.38 1.10
N GLN A 171 -27.95 2.26 2.21
CA GLN A 171 -28.88 3.31 2.67
C GLN A 171 -28.14 4.56 3.15
N LEU A 172 -26.95 4.38 3.73
CA LEU A 172 -26.06 5.45 4.16
C LEU A 172 -24.69 5.25 3.50
N ASN A 173 -24.46 5.92 2.37
CA ASN A 173 -23.19 5.81 1.66
C ASN A 173 -22.18 6.83 2.21
N ALA A 174 -20.96 6.36 2.40
CA ALA A 174 -19.78 7.18 2.62
C ALA A 174 -18.74 6.87 1.56
N ASP A 175 -18.50 7.81 0.65
CA ASP A 175 -17.38 7.73 -0.28
C ASP A 175 -16.06 8.01 0.47
N LEU A 176 -14.93 7.74 -0.19
CA LEU A 176 -13.61 7.95 0.41
C LEU A 176 -13.40 9.42 0.82
N ARG A 177 -13.92 10.37 0.03
CA ARG A 177 -13.81 11.80 0.36
C ARG A 177 -14.61 12.17 1.61
N LYS A 178 -15.81 11.61 1.81
CA LYS A 178 -16.60 11.83 3.02
C LYS A 178 -15.97 11.15 4.23
N LEU A 179 -15.30 10.01 4.07
CA LEU A 179 -14.49 9.43 5.14
C LEU A 179 -13.38 10.40 5.57
N ALA A 180 -12.61 10.93 4.61
CA ALA A 180 -11.50 11.84 4.86
C ALA A 180 -11.92 13.16 5.51
N VAL A 181 -13.12 13.67 5.19
CA VAL A 181 -13.63 14.93 5.75
C VAL A 181 -14.19 14.75 7.18
N ASN A 182 -14.63 13.54 7.54
CA ASN A 182 -15.30 13.31 8.83
C ASN A 182 -14.36 12.85 9.96
N MET A 183 -13.15 12.39 9.64
CA MET A 183 -12.14 11.96 10.62
C MET A 183 -11.09 13.05 10.82
#